data_AF-A0A3D2MF29-F1
#
_entry.id   AF-A0A3D2MF29-F1
#
_cell.length_a   1.000
_cell.length_b   1.000
_cell.length_c   1.000
_cell.angle_alpha   90.00
_cell.angle_beta   90.00
_cell.angle_gamma   90.00
#
_symmetry.space_group_name_H-M   'P 1'
#
loop_
_entity.id
_entity.type
_entity.pdbx_description
1 polymer ?
#
loop_
_entity_poly.entity_id
_entity_poly.type
_entity_poly.pdbx_seq_one_letter_code
_entity_poly.pdbx_strand_id
1 'polypeptide(L)'
;MKKGFTLIELLAVIAILAVISVIAYPKVIDTIGASRLTAYNVSKSNIVDAAKLKYLADVNSTSITEYTVQDLIDTGYIKKGTKNPLTDEDYDNNTKVLITNNNGVVRYEYVEGKTLYDYVSTKSEKENVYKVNNEFVYKGKDSLNYVSFNKEIYRLIKVDMYRCAYLVKETDEKIDKQNIAEYEKSYTNDNFDEEVRNKLFSDASIISLELYNQTILNNSSYINMDNNDWIKDNNEYKVMTMNNEFTSVDSAKTYIILKLNGNVTVSGGNGTQLKPYILN
;
A
#
# COMPACT_ATOMS: atom_id res chain seq x y z
N MET A 1 60.57 -25.52 -36.62
CA MET A 1 60.10 -24.14 -36.40
C MET A 1 58.59 -24.17 -36.22
N LYS A 2 58.06 -23.72 -35.08
CA LYS A 2 56.60 -23.57 -34.92
C LYS A 2 56.17 -22.37 -35.77
N LYS A 3 55.25 -22.57 -36.72
CA LYS A 3 54.67 -21.46 -37.48
C LYS A 3 53.87 -20.60 -36.48
N GLY A 4 54.29 -19.35 -36.30
CA GLY A 4 53.55 -18.38 -35.50
C GLY A 4 52.30 -17.92 -36.24
N PHE A 5 51.23 -17.66 -35.50
CA PHE A 5 50.01 -17.03 -36.01
C PHE A 5 50.34 -15.69 -36.69
N THR A 6 49.69 -15.40 -37.81
CA THR A 6 49.81 -14.10 -38.48
C THR A 6 48.77 -13.10 -37.95
N LEU A 7 49.08 -11.80 -38.05
CA LEU A 7 48.17 -10.74 -37.59
C LEU A 7 46.82 -10.73 -38.34
N ILE A 8 46.83 -11.08 -39.64
CA ILE A 8 45.61 -11.12 -40.46
C ILE A 8 44.67 -12.25 -40.00
N GLU A 9 45.22 -13.40 -39.61
CA GLU A 9 44.44 -14.53 -39.08
C GLU A 9 43.80 -14.16 -37.75
N LEU A 10 44.55 -13.49 -36.86
CA LEU A 10 44.02 -13.03 -35.58
C LEU A 10 42.91 -11.99 -35.77
N LEU A 11 43.09 -11.06 -36.71
CA LEU A 11 42.10 -10.03 -37.03
C LEU A 11 40.79 -10.64 -37.55
N ALA A 12 40.87 -11.63 -38.44
CA ALA A 12 39.70 -12.33 -38.98
C ALA A 12 38.90 -13.03 -37.87
N VAL A 13 39.58 -13.67 -36.91
CA VAL A 13 38.93 -14.32 -35.76
C VAL A 13 38.22 -13.31 -34.88
N ILE A 14 38.85 -12.18 -34.55
CA ILE A 14 38.24 -11.13 -33.72
C ILE A 14 37.03 -10.51 -34.44
N ALA A 15 37.11 -10.28 -35.75
CA ALA A 15 35.99 -9.74 -36.54
C ALA A 15 34.76 -10.67 -36.50
N ILE A 16 34.96 -11.99 -36.65
CA ILE A 16 33.88 -12.97 -36.57
C ILE A 16 33.30 -13.02 -35.14
N LEU A 17 34.15 -13.03 -34.10
CA LEU A 17 33.71 -13.01 -32.71
C LEU A 17 32.90 -11.75 -32.38
N ALA A 18 33.27 -10.59 -32.95
CA ALA A 18 32.53 -9.35 -32.76
C ALA A 18 31.11 -9.45 -33.33
N VAL A 19 30.94 -9.96 -34.56
CA VAL A 19 29.62 -10.15 -35.18
C VAL A 19 28.75 -11.11 -34.39
N ILE A 20 29.32 -12.26 -33.95
CA ILE A 20 28.60 -13.24 -33.13
C ILE A 20 28.19 -12.63 -31.79
N SER A 21 29.11 -11.90 -31.14
CA SER A 21 28.85 -11.29 -29.83
C SER A 21 27.71 -10.28 -29.89
N VAL A 22 27.63 -9.47 -30.96
CA VAL A 22 26.54 -8.48 -31.14
C VAL A 22 25.16 -9.15 -31.16
N ILE A 23 25.03 -10.34 -31.78
CA ILE A 23 23.75 -11.06 -31.87
C ILE A 23 23.47 -11.86 -30.60
N ALA A 24 24.49 -12.47 -30.00
CA ALA A 24 24.34 -13.35 -28.85
C ALA A 24 24.14 -12.59 -27.54
N TYR A 25 24.78 -11.43 -27.37
CA TYR A 25 24.81 -10.70 -26.09
C TYR A 25 23.42 -10.30 -25.57
N PRO A 26 22.51 -9.71 -26.37
CA PRO A 26 21.16 -9.39 -25.89
C PRO A 26 20.40 -10.63 -25.41
N LYS A 27 20.45 -11.74 -26.17
CA LYS A 27 19.77 -12.99 -25.80
C LYS A 27 20.28 -13.59 -24.49
N VAL A 28 21.59 -13.50 -24.25
CA VAL A 28 22.21 -13.96 -23.00
C VAL A 28 21.73 -13.11 -21.83
N ILE A 29 21.67 -11.78 -21.98
CA ILE A 29 21.15 -10.88 -20.94
C ILE A 29 19.69 -11.19 -20.64
N ASP A 30 18.85 -11.37 -21.66
CA ASP A 30 17.42 -11.67 -21.47
C ASP A 30 17.24 -12.99 -20.71
N THR A 31 18.03 -14.01 -21.07
CA THR A 31 18.00 -15.32 -20.39
C THR A 31 18.46 -15.22 -18.94
N ILE A 32 19.50 -14.43 -18.67
CA ILE A 32 19.96 -14.16 -17.29
C ILE A 32 18.88 -13.43 -16.50
N GLY A 33 18.25 -12.41 -17.08
CA GLY A 33 17.16 -11.66 -16.45
C GLY A 33 15.97 -12.55 -16.08
N ALA A 34 15.53 -13.40 -17.01
CA ALA A 34 14.45 -14.36 -16.76
C ALA A 34 14.81 -15.39 -15.67
N SER A 35 16.06 -15.86 -15.67
CA SER A 35 16.59 -16.77 -14.64
C SER A 35 16.60 -16.10 -13.26
N ARG A 36 17.09 -14.85 -13.17
CA ARG A 36 17.08 -14.05 -11.93
C ARG A 36 15.67 -13.82 -11.41
N LEU A 37 14.72 -13.48 -12.28
CA LEU A 37 13.32 -13.30 -11.90
C LEU A 37 12.70 -14.60 -11.37
N THR A 38 12.99 -15.72 -12.02
CA THR A 38 12.53 -17.04 -11.56
C THR A 38 13.11 -17.37 -10.19
N ALA A 39 14.43 -17.19 -10.00
CA ALA A 39 15.11 -17.40 -8.73
C ALA A 39 14.56 -16.48 -7.63
N TYR A 40 14.24 -15.23 -7.95
CA TYR A 40 13.65 -14.29 -7.02
C TYR A 40 12.25 -14.71 -6.58
N ASN A 41 11.38 -15.16 -7.49
CA ASN A 41 10.05 -15.67 -7.13
C ASN A 41 10.12 -16.91 -6.23
N VAL A 42 11.08 -17.81 -6.49
CA VAL A 42 11.35 -18.96 -5.60
C VAL A 42 11.85 -18.48 -4.24
N SER A 43 12.79 -17.52 -4.21
CA SER A 43 13.30 -16.94 -2.96
C SER A 43 12.19 -16.30 -2.14
N LYS A 44 11.30 -15.53 -2.78
CA LYS A 44 10.09 -14.95 -2.18
C LYS A 44 9.21 -16.02 -1.53
N SER A 45 8.95 -17.13 -2.23
CA SER A 45 8.19 -18.26 -1.67
C SER A 45 8.90 -18.87 -0.46
N ASN A 46 10.21 -19.10 -0.55
CA ASN A 46 11.01 -19.65 0.55
C ASN A 46 11.00 -18.75 1.79
N ILE A 47 11.08 -17.43 1.60
CA ILE A 47 10.98 -16.44 2.68
C ILE A 47 9.61 -16.52 3.36
N VAL A 48 8.53 -16.61 2.57
CA VAL A 48 7.18 -16.79 3.09
C VAL A 48 7.05 -18.10 3.87
N ASP A 49 7.60 -19.20 3.37
CA ASP A 49 7.56 -20.49 4.05
C ASP A 49 8.41 -20.50 5.33
N ALA A 50 9.55 -19.83 5.34
CA ALA A 50 10.35 -19.60 6.54
C ALA A 50 9.57 -18.79 7.60
N ALA A 51 8.88 -17.72 7.18
CA ALA A 51 8.02 -16.92 8.04
C ALA A 51 6.83 -17.73 8.60
N LYS A 52 6.22 -18.60 7.78
CA LYS A 52 5.19 -19.55 8.24
C LYS A 52 5.72 -20.46 9.33
N LEU A 53 6.88 -21.10 9.10
CA LEU A 53 7.50 -21.99 10.07
C LEU A 53 7.80 -21.27 11.39
N LYS A 54 8.29 -20.03 11.31
CA LYS A 54 8.53 -19.21 12.50
C LYS A 54 7.24 -18.88 13.24
N TYR A 55 6.21 -18.42 12.52
CA TYR A 55 4.92 -18.09 13.09
C TYR A 55 4.29 -19.28 13.84
N LEU A 56 4.36 -20.48 13.25
CA LEU A 56 3.84 -21.70 13.86
C LEU A 56 4.64 -22.14 15.10
N ALA A 57 5.93 -21.81 15.17
CA ALA A 57 6.78 -22.08 16.33
C ALA A 57 6.65 -21.02 17.44
N ASP A 58 6.16 -19.82 17.11
CA ASP A 58 6.05 -18.70 18.02
C ASP A 58 4.72 -18.74 18.79
N VAL A 59 4.80 -19.17 20.05
CA VAL A 59 3.67 -19.24 21.01
C VAL A 59 3.09 -17.87 21.39
N ASN A 60 3.78 -16.76 21.09
CA ASN A 60 3.31 -15.40 21.35
C ASN A 60 2.73 -14.71 20.11
N SER A 61 2.57 -15.45 19.01
CA SER A 61 1.99 -14.94 17.77
C SER A 61 0.64 -14.27 18.02
N THR A 62 0.50 -13.02 17.58
CA THR A 62 -0.76 -12.28 17.69
C THR A 62 -1.57 -12.36 16.39
N SER A 63 -2.73 -11.71 16.34
CA SER A 63 -3.51 -11.55 15.11
C SER A 63 -2.71 -10.89 13.98
N ILE A 64 -1.65 -10.13 14.29
CA ILE A 64 -0.86 -9.41 13.29
C ILE A 64 0.61 -9.47 13.68
N THR A 65 1.40 -10.17 12.87
CA THR A 65 2.83 -10.40 13.13
C THR A 65 3.62 -10.08 11.88
N GLU A 66 4.79 -9.47 12.04
CA GLU A 66 5.71 -9.18 10.93
C GLU A 66 7.08 -9.81 11.25
N TYR A 67 7.67 -10.44 10.26
CA TYR A 67 9.06 -10.88 10.32
C TYR A 67 9.82 -10.29 9.14
N THR A 68 10.87 -9.52 9.43
CA THR A 68 11.77 -9.06 8.38
C THR A 68 12.62 -10.23 7.88
N VAL A 69 13.14 -10.14 6.64
CA VAL A 69 14.09 -11.14 6.13
C VAL A 69 15.30 -11.25 7.05
N GLN A 70 15.76 -10.12 7.60
CA GLN A 70 16.85 -10.09 8.56
C GLN A 70 16.53 -10.86 9.84
N ASP A 71 15.32 -10.69 10.40
CA ASP A 71 14.88 -11.46 11.57
C ASP A 71 14.89 -12.97 11.30
N LEU A 72 14.46 -13.39 10.10
CA LEU A 72 14.44 -14.80 9.71
C LEU A 72 15.85 -15.36 9.53
N ILE A 73 16.81 -14.56 9.07
CA ILE A 73 18.22 -14.92 9.01
C ILE A 73 18.81 -15.05 10.42
N ASP A 74 18.56 -14.06 11.28
CA ASP A 74 19.14 -14.01 12.63
C ASP A 74 18.58 -15.11 13.53
N THR A 75 17.31 -15.47 13.34
CA THR A 75 16.68 -16.60 14.03
C THR A 75 16.92 -17.95 13.36
N GLY A 76 17.67 -18.00 12.26
CA GLY A 76 18.13 -19.24 11.61
C GLY A 76 17.09 -19.96 10.75
N TYR A 77 15.95 -19.33 10.45
CA TYR A 77 14.95 -19.86 9.52
C TYR A 77 15.38 -19.67 8.05
N ILE A 78 16.25 -18.71 7.78
CA ILE A 78 16.90 -18.48 6.49
C ILE A 78 18.42 -18.57 6.66
N LYS A 79 19.10 -19.11 5.65
CA LYS A 79 20.55 -19.23 5.66
C LYS A 79 21.22 -17.85 5.64
N LYS A 80 22.25 -17.66 6.48
CA LYS A 80 23.09 -16.44 6.45
C LYS A 80 23.73 -16.22 5.08
N GLY A 81 23.80 -14.96 4.66
CA GLY A 81 24.31 -14.56 3.34
C GLY A 81 23.33 -14.80 2.18
N THR A 82 22.04 -15.01 2.48
CA THR A 82 20.99 -15.07 1.44
C THR A 82 20.79 -13.67 0.87
N LYS A 83 20.92 -13.55 -0.46
CA LYS A 83 20.85 -12.30 -1.23
C LYS A 83 19.62 -12.27 -2.13
N ASN A 84 19.20 -11.07 -2.52
CA ASN A 84 18.13 -10.86 -3.50
C ASN A 84 18.62 -11.28 -4.91
N PRO A 85 18.01 -12.30 -5.55
CA PRO A 85 18.48 -12.79 -6.85
C PRO A 85 18.33 -11.81 -8.02
N LEU A 86 17.50 -10.77 -7.91
CA LEU A 86 17.36 -9.74 -8.95
C LEU A 86 18.54 -8.76 -8.93
N THR A 87 18.95 -8.33 -7.74
CA THR A 87 19.94 -7.27 -7.54
C THR A 87 21.34 -7.78 -7.22
N ASP A 88 21.46 -9.01 -6.72
CA ASP A 88 22.68 -9.61 -6.15
C ASP A 88 23.20 -8.89 -4.89
N GLU A 89 22.33 -8.10 -4.26
CA GLU A 89 22.55 -7.40 -3.01
C GLU A 89 21.82 -8.07 -1.85
N ASP A 90 22.13 -7.66 -0.62
CA ASP A 90 21.34 -8.07 0.54
C ASP A 90 19.90 -7.55 0.41
N TYR A 91 18.96 -8.25 1.06
CA TYR A 91 17.56 -7.80 1.10
C TYR A 91 17.44 -6.47 1.84
N ASP A 92 16.55 -5.59 1.36
CA ASP A 92 16.25 -4.33 2.06
C ASP A 92 15.73 -4.64 3.47
N ASN A 93 16.14 -3.85 4.46
CA ASN A 93 15.77 -4.06 5.87
C ASN A 93 14.25 -3.98 6.12
N ASN A 94 13.48 -3.35 5.23
CA ASN A 94 12.02 -3.30 5.31
C ASN A 94 11.35 -4.47 4.57
N THR A 95 12.12 -5.34 3.90
CA THR A 95 11.58 -6.55 3.29
C THR A 95 11.11 -7.50 4.38
N LYS A 96 9.82 -7.85 4.33
CA LYS A 96 9.16 -8.58 5.40
C LYS A 96 8.01 -9.43 4.90
N VAL A 97 7.61 -10.36 5.75
CA VAL A 97 6.35 -11.10 5.60
C VAL A 97 5.40 -10.62 6.68
N LEU A 98 4.30 -10.01 6.25
CA LEU A 98 3.16 -9.70 7.11
C LEU A 98 2.28 -10.94 7.22
N ILE A 99 1.94 -11.29 8.45
CA ILE A 99 1.10 -12.42 8.79
C ILE A 99 -0.13 -11.88 9.51
N THR A 100 -1.30 -12.03 8.90
CA THR A 100 -2.58 -11.63 9.49
C THR A 100 -3.41 -12.87 9.78
N ASN A 101 -3.78 -13.07 11.03
CA ASN A 101 -4.71 -14.10 11.48
C ASN A 101 -6.01 -13.44 11.92
N ASN A 102 -7.03 -13.57 11.07
CA ASN A 102 -8.37 -13.11 11.36
C ASN A 102 -9.26 -14.31 11.63
N ASN A 103 -9.54 -14.58 12.92
CA ASN A 103 -10.40 -15.68 13.39
C ASN A 103 -10.02 -17.06 12.81
N GLY A 104 -8.72 -17.38 12.73
CA GLY A 104 -8.21 -18.64 12.23
C GLY A 104 -7.91 -18.66 10.73
N VAL A 105 -8.34 -17.64 9.97
CA VAL A 105 -7.92 -17.46 8.58
C VAL A 105 -6.59 -16.70 8.56
N VAL A 106 -5.51 -17.42 8.28
CA VAL A 106 -4.16 -16.86 8.23
C VAL A 106 -3.78 -16.51 6.78
N ARG A 107 -3.35 -15.26 6.56
CA ARG A 107 -2.79 -14.79 5.29
C ARG A 107 -1.32 -14.41 5.49
N TYR A 108 -0.53 -14.66 4.46
CA TYR A 108 0.90 -14.36 4.42
C TYR A 108 1.15 -13.46 3.22
N GLU A 109 1.64 -12.26 3.47
CA GLU A 109 1.88 -11.25 2.46
C GLU A 109 3.36 -10.87 2.48
N TYR A 110 4.08 -11.17 1.40
CA TYR A 110 5.45 -10.71 1.23
C TYR A 110 5.45 -9.28 0.72
N VAL A 111 6.19 -8.43 1.40
CA VAL A 111 6.26 -6.99 1.18
C VAL A 111 7.72 -6.59 1.04
N GLU A 112 8.03 -5.83 -0.01
CA GLU A 112 9.37 -5.30 -0.24
C GLU A 112 9.32 -3.77 -0.21
N GLY A 113 10.14 -3.18 0.67
CA GLY A 113 10.17 -1.74 0.91
C GLY A 113 9.20 -1.27 2.01
N LYS A 114 9.18 0.06 2.20
CA LYS A 114 8.36 0.70 3.24
C LYS A 114 6.91 0.80 2.82
N THR A 115 6.01 0.58 3.77
CA THR A 115 4.57 0.70 3.53
C THR A 115 3.98 1.96 4.13
N LEU A 116 2.75 2.31 3.76
CA LEU A 116 2.03 3.41 4.39
C LEU A 116 1.98 3.25 5.92
N TYR A 117 1.80 2.03 6.41
CA TYR A 117 1.86 1.75 7.84
C TYR A 117 3.20 2.14 8.45
N ASP A 118 4.32 1.80 7.81
CA ASP A 118 5.66 2.15 8.31
C ASP A 118 5.86 3.66 8.39
N TYR A 119 5.36 4.41 7.40
CA TYR A 119 5.41 5.88 7.46
C TYR A 119 4.52 6.44 8.57
N VAL A 120 3.26 5.99 8.64
CA VAL A 120 2.27 6.55 9.57
C VAL A 120 2.56 6.15 11.01
N SER A 121 3.08 4.96 11.26
CA SER A 121 3.39 4.46 12.60
C SER A 121 4.50 5.22 13.33
N THR A 122 5.33 5.95 12.56
CA THR A 122 6.37 6.82 13.13
C THR A 122 5.86 8.22 13.49
N LYS A 123 4.64 8.58 13.07
CA LYS A 123 4.05 9.89 13.30
C LYS A 123 3.42 10.00 14.68
N SER A 124 3.22 11.24 15.12
CA SER A 124 2.64 11.58 16.41
C SER A 124 1.41 12.48 16.29
N GLU A 125 0.76 12.75 17.42
CA GLU A 125 -0.38 13.67 17.50
C GLU A 125 -0.03 15.09 17.04
N LYS A 126 1.25 15.49 17.10
CA LYS A 126 1.73 16.77 16.57
C LYS A 126 1.60 16.88 15.05
N GLU A 127 1.56 15.74 14.37
CA GLU A 127 1.35 15.60 12.92
C GLU A 127 -0.08 15.13 12.62
N ASN A 128 -1.00 15.38 13.57
CA ASN A 128 -2.40 15.01 13.51
C ASN A 128 -2.68 13.50 13.36
N VAL A 129 -1.71 12.64 13.68
CA VAL A 129 -1.87 11.18 13.69
C VAL A 129 -2.12 10.69 15.10
N TYR A 130 -3.28 10.07 15.31
CA TYR A 130 -3.73 9.56 16.60
C TYR A 130 -3.80 8.04 16.56
N LYS A 131 -3.28 7.40 17.60
CA LYS A 131 -3.38 5.95 17.76
C LYS A 131 -4.67 5.63 18.53
N VAL A 132 -5.63 5.03 17.85
CA VAL A 132 -6.95 4.68 18.41
C VAL A 132 -7.23 3.21 18.11
N ASN A 133 -7.49 2.39 19.12
CA ASN A 133 -7.79 0.96 18.96
C ASN A 133 -6.79 0.20 18.07
N ASN A 134 -5.48 0.47 18.24
CA ASN A 134 -4.39 -0.09 17.42
C ASN A 134 -4.40 0.32 15.94
N GLU A 135 -5.17 1.33 15.57
CA GLU A 135 -5.18 1.97 14.24
C GLU A 135 -4.52 3.35 14.31
N PHE A 136 -4.06 3.84 13.17
CA PHE A 136 -3.55 5.20 13.03
C PHE A 136 -4.54 6.05 12.23
N VAL A 137 -5.08 7.09 12.86
CA VAL A 137 -6.09 7.96 12.28
C VAL A 137 -5.53 9.38 12.13
N TYR A 138 -5.66 9.95 10.94
CA TYR A 138 -5.44 11.38 10.71
C TYR A 138 -6.70 12.16 11.11
N LYS A 139 -6.56 13.14 12.01
CA LYS A 139 -7.65 14.07 12.35
C LYS A 139 -7.50 15.39 11.59
N GLY A 140 -8.58 15.83 10.97
CA GLY A 140 -8.61 17.08 10.22
C GLY A 140 -7.79 17.05 8.92
N LYS A 141 -7.61 18.24 8.34
CA LYS A 141 -6.81 18.42 7.13
C LYS A 141 -5.35 18.63 7.52
N ASP A 142 -4.55 17.57 7.42
CA ASP A 142 -3.12 17.65 7.66
C ASP A 142 -2.34 17.92 6.37
N SER A 143 -1.22 18.63 6.45
CA SER A 143 -0.41 18.94 5.26
C SER A 143 0.37 17.75 4.70
N LEU A 144 0.48 16.65 5.47
CA LEU A 144 1.31 15.47 5.20
C LEU A 144 0.51 14.17 5.06
N ASN A 145 -0.80 14.26 4.79
CA ASN A 145 -1.67 13.09 4.64
C ASN A 145 -2.12 12.83 3.19
N TYR A 146 -1.35 13.22 2.18
CA TYR A 146 -1.70 13.02 0.78
C TYR A 146 -1.01 11.81 0.18
N VAL A 147 -1.77 11.05 -0.62
CA VAL A 147 -1.30 9.90 -1.37
C VAL A 147 -1.71 10.02 -2.84
N SER A 148 -0.91 9.45 -3.73
CA SER A 148 -1.20 9.31 -5.14
C SER A 148 -1.43 7.84 -5.43
N PHE A 149 -2.61 7.51 -5.93
CA PHE A 149 -3.00 6.16 -6.33
C PHE A 149 -3.71 6.25 -7.67
N ASN A 150 -3.33 5.41 -8.63
CA ASN A 150 -3.88 5.44 -10.00
C ASN A 150 -3.84 6.83 -10.67
N LYS A 151 -2.77 7.59 -10.42
CA LYS A 151 -2.54 8.97 -10.92
C LYS A 151 -3.49 10.03 -10.35
N GLU A 152 -4.32 9.66 -9.39
CA GLU A 152 -5.23 10.55 -8.69
C GLU A 152 -4.73 10.81 -7.27
N ILE A 153 -5.00 12.01 -6.75
CA ILE A 153 -4.59 12.41 -5.40
C ILE A 153 -5.73 12.20 -4.42
N TYR A 154 -5.43 11.50 -3.34
CA TYR A 154 -6.33 11.26 -2.22
C TYR A 154 -5.69 11.76 -0.92
N ARG A 155 -6.53 11.99 0.08
CA ARG A 155 -6.12 12.12 1.47
C ARG A 155 -6.17 10.75 2.15
N LEU A 156 -5.11 10.37 2.83
CA LEU A 156 -5.06 9.27 3.76
C LEU A 156 -5.73 9.67 5.07
N ILE A 157 -6.75 8.93 5.45
CA ILE A 157 -7.53 9.17 6.68
C ILE A 157 -7.14 8.19 7.76
N LYS A 158 -6.89 6.93 7.37
CA LYS A 158 -6.61 5.88 8.35
C LYS A 158 -5.70 4.81 7.77
N VAL A 159 -4.84 4.25 8.60
CA VAL A 159 -4.24 2.93 8.38
C VAL A 159 -4.64 2.03 9.55
N ASP A 160 -5.36 0.95 9.26
CA ASP A 160 -5.87 0.06 10.30
C ASP A 160 -4.80 -0.92 10.81
N MET A 161 -5.17 -1.69 11.83
CA MET A 161 -4.28 -2.71 12.37
C MET A 161 -3.88 -3.75 11.31
N TYR A 162 -4.78 -4.11 10.38
CA TYR A 162 -4.55 -5.04 9.26
C TYR A 162 -3.79 -4.43 8.08
N ARG A 163 -3.18 -3.25 8.27
CA ARG A 163 -2.40 -2.50 7.27
C ARG A 163 -3.22 -1.94 6.11
N CYS A 164 -4.55 -2.05 6.14
CA CYS A 164 -5.39 -1.49 5.11
C CYS A 164 -5.39 0.04 5.21
N ALA A 165 -5.28 0.71 4.06
CA ALA A 165 -5.28 2.16 3.97
C ALA A 165 -6.64 2.69 3.52
N TYR A 166 -7.11 3.74 4.18
CA TYR A 166 -8.42 4.35 3.93
C TYR A 166 -8.18 5.74 3.36
N LEU A 167 -8.59 5.91 2.11
CA LEU A 167 -8.34 7.10 1.30
C LEU A 167 -9.65 7.83 1.04
N VAL A 168 -9.59 9.16 0.98
CA VAL A 168 -10.72 10.00 0.65
C VAL A 168 -10.34 11.03 -0.41
N LYS A 169 -11.21 11.27 -1.38
CA LYS A 169 -11.06 12.33 -2.39
C LYS A 169 -12.34 13.16 -2.44
N GLU A 170 -12.19 14.47 -2.36
CA GLU A 170 -13.30 15.41 -2.51
C GLU A 170 -13.75 15.49 -3.97
N THR A 171 -15.06 15.62 -4.17
CA THR A 171 -15.64 15.85 -5.49
C THR A 171 -16.25 17.25 -5.60
N ASP A 172 -16.43 17.75 -6.82
CA ASP A 172 -17.09 19.03 -7.06
C ASP A 172 -18.62 18.99 -6.84
N GLU A 173 -19.19 17.80 -6.73
CA GLU A 173 -20.60 17.59 -6.48
C GLU A 173 -20.98 17.96 -5.04
N LYS A 174 -22.18 18.54 -4.90
CA LYS A 174 -22.79 18.86 -3.61
C LYS A 174 -24.10 18.12 -3.46
N ILE A 175 -24.34 17.64 -2.25
CA ILE A 175 -25.59 17.02 -1.86
C ILE A 175 -26.35 17.91 -0.86
N ASP A 176 -27.61 18.16 -1.16
CA ASP A 176 -28.52 18.84 -0.24
C ASP A 176 -28.98 17.89 0.87
N LYS A 177 -29.21 18.43 2.07
CA LYS A 177 -29.62 17.66 3.26
C LYS A 177 -30.82 16.73 3.04
N GLN A 178 -31.73 17.10 2.14
CA GLN A 178 -32.96 16.36 1.83
C GLN A 178 -32.68 15.09 1.01
N ASN A 179 -31.56 15.07 0.26
CA ASN A 179 -31.21 14.00 -0.67
C ASN A 179 -30.20 13.00 -0.09
N ILE A 180 -29.70 13.25 1.12
CA ILE A 180 -28.69 12.39 1.78
C ILE A 180 -29.17 10.93 1.86
N ALA A 181 -30.39 10.68 2.34
CA ALA A 181 -30.90 9.31 2.51
C ALA A 181 -31.05 8.52 1.18
N GLU A 182 -31.16 9.21 0.04
CA GLU A 182 -31.21 8.58 -1.28
C GLU A 182 -29.81 8.29 -1.82
N TYR A 183 -28.87 9.21 -1.63
CA TYR A 183 -27.46 9.02 -1.94
C TYR A 183 -26.82 7.87 -1.15
N GLU A 184 -27.17 7.74 0.13
CA GLU A 184 -26.76 6.62 0.98
C GLU A 184 -27.17 5.26 0.39
N LYS A 185 -28.33 5.18 -0.27
CA LYS A 185 -28.86 3.95 -0.89
C LYS A 185 -28.29 3.69 -2.29
N SER A 186 -28.04 4.71 -3.10
CA SER A 186 -27.52 4.53 -4.46
C SER A 186 -26.08 3.99 -4.45
N TYR A 187 -25.26 4.42 -3.49
CA TYR A 187 -23.87 3.98 -3.33
C TYR A 187 -23.74 2.55 -2.76
N THR A 188 -24.78 2.02 -2.11
CA THR A 188 -24.80 0.62 -1.64
C THR A 188 -25.07 -0.40 -2.76
N ASN A 189 -25.40 0.05 -3.98
CA ASN A 189 -25.94 -0.80 -5.04
C ASN A 189 -25.22 -0.64 -6.41
N ASP A 190 -23.95 -0.26 -6.35
CA ASP A 190 -23.08 0.24 -7.43
C ASP A 190 -23.42 -0.11 -8.89
N ASN A 191 -23.83 0.93 -9.63
CA ASN A 191 -23.82 1.02 -11.10
C ASN A 191 -22.57 1.75 -11.61
N PHE A 192 -21.36 1.30 -11.25
CA PHE A 192 -20.15 1.77 -11.93
C PHE A 192 -19.94 1.02 -13.24
N ASP A 193 -19.58 1.75 -14.29
CA ASP A 193 -19.17 1.20 -15.58
C ASP A 193 -17.95 0.27 -15.41
N GLU A 194 -17.94 -0.82 -16.17
CA GLU A 194 -16.99 -1.93 -16.04
C GLU A 194 -15.53 -1.47 -16.28
N GLU A 195 -15.32 -0.49 -17.16
CA GLU A 195 -14.01 0.08 -17.42
C GLU A 195 -13.49 0.92 -16.24
N VAL A 196 -14.39 1.65 -15.57
CA VAL A 196 -14.08 2.44 -14.36
C VAL A 196 -13.77 1.51 -13.19
N ARG A 197 -14.51 0.39 -13.08
CA ARG A 197 -14.22 -0.62 -12.05
C ARG A 197 -12.84 -1.25 -12.23
N ASN A 198 -12.50 -1.64 -13.44
CA ASN A 198 -11.22 -2.32 -13.73
C ASN A 198 -10.00 -1.39 -13.56
N LYS A 199 -10.16 -0.07 -13.71
CA LYS A 199 -9.09 0.91 -13.45
C LYS A 199 -8.95 1.27 -11.97
N LEU A 200 -10.00 1.18 -11.15
CA LEU A 200 -9.99 1.60 -9.74
C LEU A 200 -9.68 0.46 -8.76
N PHE A 201 -10.01 -0.80 -9.09
CA PHE A 201 -10.26 -1.84 -8.07
C PHE A 201 -9.47 -3.15 -8.23
N SER A 202 -8.23 -3.16 -8.74
CA SER A 202 -7.47 -4.42 -8.76
C SER A 202 -7.28 -5.00 -7.35
N ASP A 203 -7.21 -4.16 -6.30
CA ASP A 203 -7.07 -4.58 -4.90
C ASP A 203 -7.86 -3.71 -3.86
N ALA A 204 -8.67 -2.77 -4.34
CA ALA A 204 -9.41 -1.80 -3.52
C ALA A 204 -10.91 -2.17 -3.41
N SER A 205 -11.47 -2.13 -2.20
CA SER A 205 -12.90 -2.33 -1.97
C SER A 205 -13.59 -1.00 -1.64
N ILE A 206 -14.73 -0.72 -2.29
CA ILE A 206 -15.61 0.38 -1.91
C ILE A 206 -16.24 0.04 -0.57
N ILE A 207 -16.09 0.96 0.38
CA ILE A 207 -16.81 0.88 1.64
C ILE A 207 -18.18 1.51 1.42
N SER A 208 -19.23 0.71 1.54
CA SER A 208 -20.59 1.25 1.66
C SER A 208 -20.72 2.06 2.95
N LEU A 209 -21.63 3.03 2.92
CA LEU A 209 -21.87 4.03 3.96
C LEU A 209 -22.11 3.46 5.38
N GLU A 210 -22.49 2.18 5.49
CA GLU A 210 -22.64 1.45 6.75
C GLU A 210 -21.32 1.19 7.49
N LEU A 211 -20.18 1.10 6.79
CA LEU A 211 -18.86 0.89 7.42
C LEU A 211 -18.17 2.22 7.81
N TYR A 212 -18.57 3.33 7.20
CA TYR A 212 -18.14 4.66 7.61
C TYR A 212 -18.68 5.05 9.00
N ASN A 213 -19.86 4.54 9.34
CA ASN A 213 -20.48 4.66 10.66
C ASN A 213 -19.70 3.97 11.80
N GLN A 214 -18.57 3.32 11.53
CA GLN A 214 -17.75 2.64 12.54
C GLN A 214 -16.38 3.31 12.78
N THR A 215 -16.01 4.33 12.00
CA THR A 215 -14.66 4.91 12.04
C THR A 215 -14.43 6.05 13.01
N ILE A 216 -15.24 6.22 14.07
CA ILE A 216 -14.86 6.73 15.41
C ILE A 216 -16.13 6.88 16.27
N LEU A 217 -16.09 6.37 17.52
CA LEU A 217 -17.03 6.55 18.64
C LEU A 217 -18.45 5.94 18.53
N ASN A 218 -18.73 5.03 19.47
CA ASN A 218 -20.05 4.46 19.77
C ASN A 218 -21.21 5.48 19.65
N ASN A 219 -22.25 5.09 18.92
CA ASN A 219 -23.57 5.72 18.80
C ASN A 219 -23.65 7.10 18.10
N SER A 220 -22.69 7.48 17.27
CA SER A 220 -22.87 8.61 16.32
C SER A 220 -22.22 8.34 14.96
N SER A 221 -22.92 8.74 13.88
CA SER A 221 -22.42 8.74 12.50
C SER A 221 -21.61 10.01 12.24
N TYR A 222 -20.36 9.88 11.81
CA TYR A 222 -19.46 11.01 11.56
C TYR A 222 -19.20 11.13 10.07
N ILE A 223 -19.38 12.33 9.47
CA ILE A 223 -18.76 12.67 8.18
C ILE A 223 -17.69 13.76 8.38
N ASN A 224 -16.40 13.40 8.33
CA ASN A 224 -15.27 14.33 8.38
C ASN A 224 -15.06 14.95 7.00
N MET A 225 -15.48 16.20 6.86
CA MET A 225 -15.35 17.00 5.64
C MET A 225 -14.69 18.32 6.02
N ASP A 226 -13.49 18.59 5.49
CA ASP A 226 -12.70 19.84 5.60
C ASP A 226 -13.08 20.79 6.76
N ASN A 227 -12.47 20.58 7.94
CA ASN A 227 -12.57 21.40 9.14
C ASN A 227 -13.98 21.58 9.72
N ASN A 228 -14.94 20.77 9.30
CA ASN A 228 -16.34 20.84 9.67
C ASN A 228 -16.94 19.44 9.85
N ASP A 229 -16.90 18.90 11.07
CA ASP A 229 -17.50 17.59 11.36
C ASP A 229 -19.02 17.66 11.22
N TRP A 230 -19.60 16.88 10.30
CA TRP A 230 -21.05 16.70 10.20
C TRP A 230 -21.48 15.69 11.28
N ILE A 231 -22.20 16.16 12.30
CA ILE A 231 -22.81 15.33 13.34
C ILE A 231 -24.30 15.20 13.04
N LYS A 232 -24.78 13.96 12.89
CA LYS A 232 -26.21 13.62 12.90
C LYS A 232 -26.63 13.32 14.33
N ASP A 233 -27.33 14.26 14.96
CA ASP A 233 -27.91 14.11 16.31
C ASP A 233 -29.43 14.27 16.20
N ASN A 234 -30.19 13.23 16.58
CA ASN A 234 -31.65 13.24 16.64
C ASN A 234 -32.37 13.88 15.41
N ASN A 235 -31.96 13.50 14.19
CA ASN A 235 -32.47 14.00 12.89
C ASN A 235 -31.99 15.40 12.44
N GLU A 236 -31.02 16.02 13.11
CA GLU A 236 -30.39 17.26 12.64
C GLU A 236 -28.94 17.04 12.19
N TYR A 237 -28.59 17.56 11.01
CA TYR A 237 -27.21 17.61 10.51
C TYR A 237 -26.56 18.93 10.94
N LYS A 238 -25.46 18.86 11.70
CA LYS A 238 -24.73 20.02 12.24
C LYS A 238 -23.27 19.98 11.80
N VAL A 239 -22.71 21.12 11.44
CA VAL A 239 -21.29 21.31 11.12
C VAL A 239 -20.54 21.91 12.32
N MET A 240 -19.46 21.26 12.78
CA MET A 240 -18.57 21.80 13.81
C MET A 240 -17.50 22.73 13.21
N THR A 241 -17.61 24.03 13.41
CA THR A 241 -16.61 25.02 12.94
C THR A 241 -15.25 24.86 13.62
N MET A 242 -14.21 25.53 13.09
CA MET A 242 -12.86 25.60 13.69
C MET A 242 -12.83 26.13 15.14
N ASN A 243 -13.93 26.73 15.62
CA ASN A 243 -14.10 27.21 16.99
C ASN A 243 -14.91 26.25 17.88
N ASN A 244 -15.16 25.02 17.44
CA ASN A 244 -16.05 24.03 18.07
C ASN A 244 -17.53 24.46 18.16
N GLU A 245 -17.98 25.40 17.32
CA GLU A 245 -19.39 25.81 17.28
C GLU A 245 -20.18 25.01 16.24
N PHE A 246 -21.41 24.62 16.57
CA PHE A 246 -22.29 23.88 15.66
C PHE A 246 -23.14 24.83 14.81
N THR A 247 -23.07 24.69 13.48
CA THR A 247 -23.87 25.47 12.53
C THR A 247 -24.69 24.57 11.61
N SER A 248 -25.91 24.95 11.29
CA SER A 248 -26.75 24.25 10.32
C SER A 248 -26.33 24.62 8.90
N VAL A 249 -26.19 23.61 8.04
CA VAL A 249 -25.83 23.78 6.63
C VAL A 249 -26.85 23.05 5.75
N ASP A 250 -27.18 23.64 4.60
CA ASP A 250 -28.19 23.10 3.69
C ASP A 250 -27.62 22.11 2.66
N SER A 251 -26.31 22.18 2.36
CA SER A 251 -25.61 21.28 1.44
C SER A 251 -24.15 21.00 1.83
N ALA A 252 -23.63 19.86 1.36
CA ALA A 252 -22.28 19.34 1.61
C ALA A 252 -21.60 18.91 0.31
N LYS A 253 -20.27 19.01 0.21
CA LYS A 253 -19.55 18.33 -0.88
C LYS A 253 -19.55 16.81 -0.70
N THR A 254 -19.59 16.06 -1.78
CA THR A 254 -19.44 14.60 -1.72
C THR A 254 -17.98 14.16 -1.74
N TYR A 255 -17.73 12.94 -1.28
CA TYR A 255 -16.40 12.33 -1.25
C TYR A 255 -16.42 10.92 -1.81
N ILE A 256 -15.34 10.53 -2.46
CA ILE A 256 -15.03 9.15 -2.82
C ILE A 256 -14.18 8.56 -1.70
N ILE A 257 -14.60 7.41 -1.15
CA ILE A 257 -13.86 6.68 -0.12
C ILE A 257 -13.35 5.37 -0.73
N LEU A 258 -12.04 5.12 -0.60
CA LEU A 258 -11.41 3.88 -1.03
C LEU A 258 -10.78 3.18 0.17
N LYS A 259 -10.97 1.87 0.28
CA LYS A 259 -10.18 1.01 1.16
C LYS A 259 -9.22 0.20 0.30
N LEU A 260 -7.93 0.48 0.45
CA LEU A 260 -6.88 -0.36 -0.09
C LEU A 260 -6.63 -1.49 0.90
N ASN A 261 -6.84 -2.73 0.46
CA ASN A 261 -6.60 -3.89 1.30
C ASN A 261 -5.13 -4.31 1.25
N GLY A 262 -4.64 -4.91 2.32
CA GLY A 262 -3.25 -5.39 2.39
C GLY A 262 -2.25 -4.26 2.65
N ASN A 263 -0.98 -4.61 2.59
CA ASN A 263 0.10 -3.73 3.02
C ASN A 263 0.63 -2.89 1.86
N VAL A 264 0.05 -1.70 1.68
CA VAL A 264 0.35 -0.84 0.52
C VAL A 264 1.75 -0.25 0.61
N THR A 265 2.60 -0.57 -0.38
CA THR A 265 3.98 -0.06 -0.47
C THR A 265 4.02 1.36 -1.02
N VAL A 266 5.01 2.14 -0.58
CA VAL A 266 5.21 3.52 -1.00
C VAL A 266 6.50 3.61 -1.81
N SER A 267 6.41 3.98 -3.08
CA SER A 267 7.56 4.11 -3.99
C SER A 267 8.21 5.49 -3.98
N GLY A 268 7.55 6.50 -3.42
CA GLY A 268 8.11 7.84 -3.33
C GLY A 268 7.16 8.86 -2.70
N GLY A 269 7.59 10.12 -2.70
CA GLY A 269 6.84 11.23 -2.10
C GLY A 269 7.10 11.43 -0.61
N ASN A 270 6.54 12.50 -0.05
CA ASN A 270 6.69 12.86 1.37
C ASN A 270 5.35 13.10 2.07
N GLY A 271 4.23 12.76 1.42
CA GLY A 271 2.89 12.92 1.97
C GLY A 271 2.28 14.31 1.79
N THR A 272 3.01 15.29 1.21
CA THR A 272 2.42 16.60 0.92
C THR A 272 1.50 16.57 -0.30
N GLN A 273 0.56 17.50 -0.41
CA GLN A 273 -0.30 17.57 -1.60
C GLN A 273 0.49 17.75 -2.91
N LEU A 274 1.63 18.45 -2.86
CA LEU A 274 2.52 18.66 -4.02
C LEU A 274 3.44 17.47 -4.30
N LYS A 275 3.77 16.68 -3.28
CA LYS A 275 4.60 15.48 -3.38
C LYS A 275 3.97 14.34 -2.57
N PRO A 276 2.78 13.85 -2.98
CA PRO A 276 2.03 12.86 -2.23
C PRO A 276 2.79 11.54 -2.18
N TYR A 277 2.53 10.70 -1.18
CA TYR A 277 3.07 9.34 -1.16
C TYR A 277 2.56 8.56 -2.38
N ILE A 278 3.46 8.07 -3.21
CA ILE A 278 3.11 7.31 -4.42
C ILE A 278 2.90 5.86 -4.01
N LEU A 279 1.67 5.39 -4.18
CA LEU A 279 1.28 4.03 -3.84
C LEU A 279 1.45 3.11 -5.05
N ASN A 280 2.00 1.93 -4.81
CA ASN A 280 2.15 0.85 -5.79
C ASN A 280 1.13 -0.26 -5.55
#